data_AF-A0A7V8TEC3-F1
#
_entry.id   AF-A0A7V8TEC3-F1
#
_cell.length_a   1.000
_cell.length_b   1.000
_cell.length_c   1.000
_cell.angle_alpha   90.00
_cell.angle_beta   90.00
_cell.angle_gamma   90.00
#
_symmetry.space_group_name_H-M   'P 1'
#
loop_
_entity.id
_entity.type
_entity.pdbx_description
1 polymer ?
#
loop_
_entity_poly.entity_id
_entity_poly.type
_entity_poly.pdbx_seq_one_letter_code
_entity_poly.pdbx_strand_id
1 'polypeptide(L)'
;PGLDGPSITWTPEKPDGVETVTHTGNPVKPIDQPTILIYPIPEDETETTTPPFPAPDEHDFNDWILVFPDGSEIRPIYVYLQSARDKPGTATGKGEVLSGEGKWLEAASSGLGAPVPVEVADKLRGQKFERFDDFREAFWLAVSECPELMAQFNRSNQTIIKAGNAPFTIPEEQVGKRKRFEIHHVKNIQHGGEVYNIDNLRVNTPKNHIGLH
;
A
#
# COMPACT_ATOMS: atom_id res chain seq x y z
N PRO A 1 1.21 -11.05 19.13
CA PRO A 1 0.02 -11.85 18.78
C PRO A 1 -0.54 -11.42 17.43
N GLY A 2 -0.48 -12.33 16.45
CA GLY A 2 -1.35 -12.41 15.27
C GLY A 2 -1.47 -11.22 14.33
N LEU A 3 -0.57 -11.12 13.36
CA LEU A 3 -1.05 -10.96 11.99
C LEU A 3 -1.02 -12.37 11.42
N ASP A 4 -2.17 -12.92 11.05
CA ASP A 4 -2.20 -14.16 10.26
C ASP A 4 -1.50 -13.84 8.95
N GLY A 5 -0.21 -14.18 8.90
CA GLY A 5 0.57 -14.13 7.69
C GLY A 5 -0.11 -14.98 6.61
N PRO A 6 0.13 -14.67 5.34
CA PRO A 6 -0.44 -15.43 4.23
C PRO A 6 -0.10 -16.91 4.41
N SER A 7 -1.13 -17.75 4.53
CA SER A 7 -0.96 -19.20 4.62
C SER A 7 -0.73 -19.77 3.22
N ILE A 8 0.43 -20.39 3.02
CA ILE A 8 0.78 -21.07 1.77
C ILE A 8 0.57 -22.56 1.98
N THR A 9 -0.47 -23.12 1.36
CA THR A 9 -0.67 -24.57 1.29
C THR A 9 0.01 -25.11 0.04
N TRP A 10 1.08 -25.89 0.23
CA TRP A 10 1.76 -26.58 -0.86
C TRP A 10 1.38 -28.06 -0.84
N THR A 11 0.76 -28.53 -1.92
CA THR A 11 0.46 -29.95 -2.14
C THR A 11 1.30 -30.43 -3.32
N PRO A 12 2.28 -31.32 -3.13
CA PRO A 12 3.05 -31.86 -4.24
C PRO A 12 2.15 -32.66 -5.19
N GLU A 13 2.30 -32.43 -6.49
CA GLU A 13 1.51 -33.12 -7.53
C GLU A 13 1.88 -34.62 -7.63
N LYS A 14 3.04 -35.02 -7.11
CA LYS A 14 3.50 -36.42 -7.01
C LYS A 14 4.26 -36.64 -5.70
N PRO A 15 3.70 -37.37 -4.71
CA PRO A 15 4.39 -37.67 -3.45
C PRO A 15 5.52 -38.70 -3.62
N ASP A 16 5.47 -39.52 -4.67
CA ASP A 16 6.49 -40.52 -5.01
C ASP A 16 7.10 -40.20 -6.38
N GLY A 17 8.38 -39.82 -6.41
CA GLY A 17 9.17 -39.71 -7.65
C GLY A 17 9.63 -38.29 -7.96
N VAL A 18 10.83 -37.99 -7.47
CA VAL A 18 11.61 -36.76 -7.72
C VAL A 18 11.88 -36.60 -9.21
N GLU A 19 11.18 -35.70 -9.88
CA GLU A 19 11.76 -34.99 -11.02
C GLU A 19 12.28 -33.65 -10.51
N THR A 20 13.59 -33.46 -10.60
CA THR A 20 14.24 -32.21 -10.20
C THR A 20 13.71 -31.08 -11.07
N VAL A 21 12.94 -30.18 -10.48
CA VAL A 21 12.60 -28.91 -11.12
C VAL A 21 13.91 -28.12 -11.25
N THR A 22 14.47 -28.06 -12.46
CA THR A 22 15.82 -27.49 -12.68
C THR A 22 15.85 -25.96 -12.58
N HIS A 23 14.69 -25.30 -12.65
CA HIS A 23 14.56 -23.85 -12.57
C HIS A 23 13.14 -23.43 -12.19
N THR A 24 13.01 -22.44 -11.30
CA THR A 24 11.74 -21.81 -10.87
C THR A 24 11.44 -20.50 -11.60
N GLY A 25 12.24 -20.10 -12.58
CA GLY A 25 12.03 -18.82 -13.26
C GLY A 25 10.82 -18.84 -14.18
N ASN A 26 10.09 -17.73 -14.17
CA ASN A 26 9.08 -17.42 -15.17
C ASN A 26 9.71 -17.50 -16.58
N PRO A 27 9.00 -17.99 -17.61
CA PRO A 27 9.47 -18.03 -19.01
C PRO A 27 9.58 -16.63 -19.65
N VAL A 28 9.64 -15.59 -18.84
CA VAL A 28 9.86 -14.21 -19.27
C VAL A 28 11.32 -14.11 -19.66
N LYS A 29 11.60 -13.54 -20.84
CA LYS A 29 12.97 -13.27 -21.28
C LYS A 29 13.71 -12.53 -20.16
N PRO A 30 14.96 -12.93 -19.83
CA PRO A 30 15.78 -12.19 -18.90
C PRO A 30 15.79 -10.72 -19.31
N ILE A 31 15.39 -9.85 -18.37
CA ILE A 31 15.64 -8.42 -18.52
C ILE A 31 17.15 -8.27 -18.52
N ASP A 32 17.71 -7.50 -19.45
CA ASP A 32 19.15 -7.21 -19.49
C ASP A 32 19.55 -6.57 -18.16
N GLN A 33 20.05 -7.38 -17.24
CA GLN A 33 20.65 -6.90 -16.01
C GLN A 33 22.06 -6.43 -16.35
N PRO A 34 22.46 -5.22 -15.92
CA PRO A 34 23.84 -4.80 -16.09
C PRO A 34 24.74 -5.82 -15.42
N THR A 35 25.73 -6.33 -16.17
CA THR A 35 26.74 -7.23 -15.61
C THR A 35 27.50 -6.49 -14.52
N ILE A 36 27.29 -6.87 -13.26
CA ILE A 36 28.06 -6.34 -12.13
C ILE A 36 29.44 -7.00 -12.19
N LEU A 37 30.40 -6.31 -12.80
CA LEU A 37 31.81 -6.70 -12.79
C LEU A 37 32.37 -6.41 -11.40
N ILE A 38 32.58 -7.45 -10.60
CA ILE A 38 33.29 -7.34 -9.33
C ILE A 38 34.79 -7.31 -9.66
N TYR A 39 35.37 -6.12 -9.69
CA TYR A 39 36.82 -5.98 -9.72
C TYR A 39 37.38 -6.32 -8.32
N PRO A 40 38.51 -7.05 -8.22
CA PRO A 40 39.20 -7.19 -6.94
C PRO A 40 39.52 -5.82 -6.35
N ILE A 41 39.32 -5.67 -5.04
CA ILE A 41 39.53 -4.43 -4.31
C ILE A 41 41.01 -4.01 -4.46
N PRO A 42 41.34 -2.82 -5.00
CA PRO A 42 42.70 -2.34 -5.06
C PRO A 42 43.26 -2.13 -3.64
N GLU A 43 44.54 -2.42 -3.43
CA GLU A 43 45.21 -2.28 -2.11
C GLU A 43 45.46 -0.82 -1.67
N ASP A 44 45.15 0.16 -2.51
CA ASP A 44 45.32 1.58 -2.16
C ASP A 44 44.03 2.15 -1.56
N GLU A 45 44.17 2.83 -0.41
CA GLU A 45 43.11 3.48 0.39
C GLU A 45 42.45 4.69 -0.30
N THR A 46 41.97 4.52 -1.53
CA THR A 46 41.05 5.48 -2.14
C THR A 46 39.63 5.02 -1.87
N GLU A 47 38.91 5.75 -1.01
CA GLU A 47 37.49 5.55 -0.74
C GLU A 47 36.72 5.47 -2.06
N THR A 48 36.41 4.25 -2.50
CA THR A 48 35.54 4.01 -3.63
C THR A 48 34.11 4.14 -3.13
N THR A 49 33.63 5.38 -3.06
CA THR A 49 32.21 5.62 -2.83
C THR A 49 31.49 5.20 -4.11
N THR A 50 30.84 4.03 -4.09
CA THR A 50 29.79 3.72 -5.08
C THR A 50 28.84 4.91 -5.07
N PRO A 51 28.62 5.61 -6.21
CA PRO A 51 27.66 6.70 -6.24
C PRO A 51 26.34 6.12 -5.75
N PRO A 52 25.63 6.78 -4.82
CA PRO A 52 24.34 6.29 -4.38
C PRO A 52 23.48 6.26 -5.63
N PHE A 53 23.18 5.06 -6.14
CA PHE A 53 21.95 4.90 -6.89
C PHE A 53 20.87 5.51 -6.00
N PRO A 54 20.03 6.44 -6.50
CA PRO A 54 18.90 6.89 -5.71
C PRO A 54 18.21 5.62 -5.25
N ALA A 55 18.19 5.42 -3.93
CA ALA A 55 17.48 4.28 -3.38
C ALA A 55 16.07 4.41 -3.95
N PRO A 56 15.57 3.42 -4.72
CA PRO A 56 14.15 3.44 -5.05
C PRO A 56 13.42 3.61 -3.73
N ASP A 57 12.38 4.45 -3.72
CA ASP A 57 11.59 4.74 -2.51
C ASP A 57 11.37 3.46 -1.71
N GLU A 58 11.48 3.49 -0.37
CA GLU A 58 11.27 2.32 0.49
C GLU A 58 10.00 1.57 0.03
N HIS A 59 10.19 0.50 -0.72
CA HIS A 59 9.11 -0.37 -1.16
C HIS A 59 8.73 -1.20 0.04
N ASP A 60 7.43 -1.38 0.26
CA ASP A 60 6.90 -2.39 1.18
C ASP A 60 7.07 -3.76 0.50
N PHE A 61 8.32 -4.20 0.36
CA PHE A 61 8.66 -5.52 -0.16
C PHE A 61 8.24 -6.55 0.88
N ASN A 62 7.17 -7.27 0.57
CA ASN A 62 6.75 -8.42 1.35
C ASN A 62 7.23 -9.68 0.62
N ASP A 63 8.54 -9.93 0.73
CA ASP A 63 9.22 -11.07 0.14
C ASP A 63 9.74 -12.04 1.20
N TRP A 64 9.70 -13.33 0.86
CA TRP A 64 10.18 -14.40 1.72
C TRP A 64 10.97 -15.41 0.91
N ILE A 65 12.00 -15.98 1.53
CA ILE A 65 12.62 -17.20 1.06
C ILE A 65 12.01 -18.34 1.87
N LEU A 66 11.19 -19.16 1.22
CA LEU A 66 10.66 -20.37 1.83
C LEU A 66 11.76 -21.45 1.81
N VAL A 67 12.33 -21.72 2.98
CA VAL A 67 13.34 -22.77 3.17
C VAL A 67 12.66 -24.02 3.73
N PHE A 68 12.86 -25.16 3.07
CA PHE A 68 12.32 -26.45 3.50
C PHE A 68 13.27 -27.15 4.48
N PRO A 69 12.77 -28.06 5.35
CA PRO A 69 13.62 -28.84 6.25
C PRO A 69 14.69 -29.64 5.51
N ASP A 70 15.81 -29.86 6.20
CA ASP A 70 16.93 -30.65 5.72
C ASP A 70 16.47 -32.06 5.31
N GLY A 71 16.87 -32.50 4.11
CA GLY A 71 16.47 -33.80 3.55
C GLY A 71 15.21 -33.79 2.68
N SER A 72 14.55 -32.64 2.47
CA SER A 72 13.40 -32.53 1.55
C SER A 72 13.76 -32.58 0.06
N GLU A 73 15.04 -32.44 -0.30
CA GLU A 73 15.54 -32.27 -1.69
C GLU A 73 14.94 -31.06 -2.46
N ILE A 74 14.09 -30.24 -1.82
CA ILE A 74 13.47 -29.06 -2.41
C ILE A 74 14.37 -27.85 -2.17
N ARG A 75 14.75 -27.18 -3.25
CA ARG A 75 15.54 -25.93 -3.17
C ARG A 75 14.67 -24.79 -2.61
N PRO A 76 15.26 -23.82 -1.88
CA PRO A 76 14.51 -22.67 -1.37
C PRO A 76 13.73 -21.95 -2.48
N ILE A 77 12.49 -21.55 -2.19
CA ILE A 77 11.61 -20.85 -3.13
C ILE A 77 11.57 -19.37 -2.73
N TYR A 78 11.88 -18.48 -3.69
CA TYR A 78 11.65 -17.05 -3.53
C TYR A 78 10.17 -16.73 -3.76
N VAL A 79 9.53 -16.13 -2.77
CA VAL A 79 8.12 -15.72 -2.78
C VAL A 79 8.06 -14.21 -2.69
N TYR A 80 7.45 -13.58 -3.70
CA TYR A 80 7.18 -12.14 -3.70
C TYR A 80 5.67 -11.92 -3.67
N LEU A 81 5.18 -11.23 -2.63
CA LEU A 81 3.78 -10.83 -2.55
C LEU A 81 3.63 -9.38 -2.97
N GLN A 82 3.19 -9.18 -4.21
CA GLN A 82 2.74 -7.87 -4.67
C GLN A 82 1.44 -7.51 -3.95
N SER A 83 1.41 -6.34 -3.32
CA SER A 83 0.16 -5.80 -2.79
C SER A 83 -0.85 -5.66 -3.91
N ALA A 84 -2.03 -6.26 -3.75
CA ALA A 84 -3.11 -6.11 -4.73
C ALA A 84 -3.57 -4.65 -4.89
N ARG A 85 -3.14 -3.77 -3.97
CA ARG A 85 -3.35 -2.32 -3.99
C ARG A 85 -2.47 -1.58 -5.00
N ASP A 86 -1.36 -2.18 -5.45
CA ASP A 86 -0.39 -1.59 -6.39
C ASP A 86 -0.63 -2.00 -7.84
N LYS A 87 -1.89 -2.34 -8.16
CA LYS A 87 -2.32 -2.56 -9.54
C LYS A 87 -2.89 -1.26 -10.11
N PRO A 88 -2.60 -0.94 -11.38
CA PRO A 88 -3.24 0.19 -12.04
C PRO A 88 -4.76 0.03 -12.12
N GLY A 89 -5.49 1.13 -12.05
CA GLY A 89 -6.94 1.12 -12.15
C GLY A 89 -7.56 2.50 -12.31
N THR A 90 -8.87 2.52 -12.56
CA THR A 90 -9.65 3.75 -12.74
C THR A 90 -10.52 3.97 -11.52
N ALA A 91 -10.56 5.19 -10.99
CA ALA A 91 -11.45 5.55 -9.90
C ALA A 91 -12.92 5.51 -10.33
N THR A 92 -13.74 4.78 -9.56
CA THR A 92 -15.19 4.61 -9.76
C THR A 92 -15.94 4.91 -8.46
N GLY A 93 -17.27 4.77 -8.45
CA GLY A 93 -18.09 5.02 -7.26
C GLY A 93 -18.61 6.45 -7.18
N LYS A 94 -19.61 6.66 -6.32
CA LYS A 94 -20.35 7.93 -6.21
C LYS A 94 -19.90 8.79 -5.05
N GLY A 95 -19.38 8.20 -3.98
CA GLY A 95 -19.25 8.88 -2.70
C GLY A 95 -20.61 9.14 -2.06
N GLU A 96 -20.60 9.86 -0.94
CA GLU A 96 -21.78 10.13 -0.14
C GLU A 96 -21.98 11.63 0.09
N VAL A 97 -23.23 12.06 0.10
CA VAL A 97 -23.58 13.42 0.52
C VAL A 97 -23.47 13.48 2.04
N LEU A 98 -22.63 14.38 2.54
CA LEU A 98 -22.48 14.56 3.98
C LEU A 98 -23.77 15.14 4.58
N SER A 99 -24.24 14.55 5.68
CA SER A 99 -25.38 15.09 6.42
C SER A 99 -24.95 16.39 7.11
N GLY A 100 -25.62 17.50 6.79
CA GLY A 100 -25.11 18.88 6.94
C GLY A 100 -24.91 19.45 8.35
N GLU A 101 -24.75 18.63 9.40
CA GLU A 101 -24.64 19.14 10.78
C GLU A 101 -23.37 18.68 11.53
N GLY A 102 -22.53 17.81 10.96
CA GLY A 102 -21.32 17.29 11.60
C GLY A 102 -20.02 17.56 10.84
N LYS A 103 -18.87 17.48 11.52
CA LYS A 103 -17.59 17.50 10.82
C LYS A 103 -17.39 16.17 10.12
N TRP A 104 -16.97 16.22 8.87
CA TRP A 104 -16.80 15.05 8.01
C TRP A 104 -15.97 13.94 8.68
N LEU A 105 -14.78 14.28 9.20
CA LEU A 105 -13.85 13.30 9.78
C LEU A 105 -14.13 12.96 11.25
N GLU A 106 -15.23 13.42 11.86
CA GLU A 106 -15.64 12.90 13.18
C GLU A 106 -16.06 11.43 13.09
N ALA A 107 -16.68 11.02 11.98
CA ALA A 107 -17.01 9.62 11.74
C ALA A 107 -15.77 8.72 11.56
N ALA A 108 -14.60 9.27 11.29
CA ALA A 108 -13.37 8.51 11.02
C ALA A 108 -12.83 7.75 12.24
N SER A 109 -13.23 8.14 13.46
CA SER A 109 -12.82 7.48 14.70
C SER A 109 -13.82 6.42 15.21
N SER A 110 -14.80 6.02 14.38
CA SER A 110 -15.85 5.08 14.79
C SER A 110 -16.43 4.30 13.61
N GLY A 111 -17.10 3.17 13.89
CA GLY A 111 -17.74 2.36 12.87
C GLY A 111 -16.78 1.98 11.75
N LEU A 112 -17.24 2.05 10.50
CA LEU A 112 -16.42 1.78 9.32
C LEU A 112 -15.49 2.95 8.92
N GLY A 113 -15.57 4.09 9.61
CA GLY A 113 -14.90 5.34 9.25
C GLY A 113 -15.79 6.30 8.44
N ALA A 114 -15.22 7.46 8.11
CA ALA A 114 -15.92 8.50 7.37
C ALA A 114 -16.04 8.13 5.88
N PRO A 115 -17.22 8.33 5.25
CA PRO A 115 -17.38 8.09 3.81
C PRO A 115 -16.62 9.12 2.99
N VAL A 116 -16.34 8.82 1.72
CA VAL A 116 -15.77 9.82 0.80
C VAL A 116 -16.87 10.78 0.35
N PRO A 117 -16.71 12.11 0.50
CA PRO A 117 -17.71 13.09 0.06
C PRO A 117 -17.93 13.03 -1.45
N VAL A 118 -19.17 13.26 -1.88
CA VAL A 118 -19.53 13.26 -3.32
C VAL A 118 -18.69 14.25 -4.13
N GLU A 119 -18.37 15.41 -3.56
CA GLU A 119 -17.59 16.47 -4.20
C GLU A 119 -16.15 16.02 -4.48
N VAL A 120 -15.57 15.24 -3.57
CA VAL A 120 -14.25 14.62 -3.74
C VAL A 120 -14.34 13.48 -4.74
N ALA A 121 -15.38 12.67 -4.66
CA ALA A 121 -15.58 11.55 -5.56
C ALA A 121 -15.74 11.98 -7.02
N ASP A 122 -16.51 13.03 -7.27
CA ASP A 122 -16.73 13.59 -8.60
C ASP A 122 -15.44 14.08 -9.24
N LYS A 123 -14.51 14.64 -8.45
CA LYS A 123 -13.19 15.07 -8.95
C LYS A 123 -12.32 13.90 -9.38
N LEU A 124 -12.35 12.79 -8.64
CA LEU A 124 -11.48 11.63 -8.88
C LEU A 124 -12.05 10.67 -9.93
N ARG A 125 -13.38 10.60 -10.07
CA ARG A 125 -14.04 9.60 -10.92
C ARG A 125 -13.56 9.66 -12.37
N GLY A 126 -13.20 8.50 -12.91
CA GLY A 126 -12.70 8.36 -14.27
C GLY A 126 -11.20 8.61 -14.43
N GLN A 127 -10.51 9.12 -13.41
CA GLN A 127 -9.05 9.23 -13.41
C GLN A 127 -8.41 7.84 -13.27
N LYS A 128 -7.25 7.67 -13.91
CA LYS A 128 -6.44 6.45 -13.84
C LYS A 128 -5.27 6.67 -12.90
N PHE A 129 -4.99 5.66 -12.09
CA PHE A 129 -3.88 5.63 -11.15
C PHE A 129 -3.08 4.36 -11.37
N GLU A 130 -1.76 4.47 -11.40
CA GLU A 130 -0.87 3.31 -11.51
C GLU A 130 -0.70 2.62 -10.16
N ARG A 131 -0.63 3.43 -9.09
CA ARG A 131 -0.55 2.98 -7.70
C ARG A 131 -1.64 3.61 -6.84
N PHE A 132 -2.00 2.92 -5.77
CA PHE A 132 -2.92 3.51 -4.80
C PHE A 132 -2.31 4.70 -4.05
N ASP A 133 -0.99 4.78 -3.92
CA ASP A 133 -0.35 5.95 -3.32
C ASP A 133 -0.63 7.23 -4.14
N ASP A 134 -0.61 7.10 -5.47
CA ASP A 134 -0.97 8.19 -6.40
C ASP A 134 -2.45 8.58 -6.22
N PHE A 135 -3.34 7.59 -6.06
CA PHE A 135 -4.75 7.84 -5.74
C PHE A 135 -4.89 8.55 -4.38
N ARG A 136 -4.15 8.14 -3.35
CA ARG A 136 -4.18 8.75 -2.01
C ARG A 136 -3.74 10.21 -2.09
N GLU A 137 -2.69 10.50 -2.86
CA GLU A 137 -2.23 11.88 -3.07
C GLU A 137 -3.31 12.72 -3.76
N ALA A 138 -3.84 12.23 -4.88
CA ALA A 138 -4.92 12.88 -5.62
C ALA A 138 -6.17 13.08 -4.77
N PHE A 139 -6.49 12.12 -3.88
CA PHE A 139 -7.60 12.21 -2.94
C PHE A 139 -7.45 13.43 -2.02
N TRP A 140 -6.30 13.62 -1.40
CA TRP A 140 -6.08 14.77 -0.51
C TRP A 140 -5.99 16.08 -1.29
N LEU A 141 -5.44 16.08 -2.50
CA LEU A 141 -5.50 17.24 -3.40
C LEU A 141 -6.96 17.62 -3.74
N ALA A 142 -7.81 16.64 -4.07
CA ALA A 142 -9.23 16.87 -4.33
C ALA A 142 -9.96 17.44 -3.10
N VAL A 143 -9.66 16.96 -1.89
CA VAL A 143 -10.15 17.57 -0.64
C VAL A 143 -9.68 19.02 -0.50
N SER A 144 -8.45 19.33 -0.92
CA SER A 144 -7.89 20.70 -0.87
C SER A 144 -8.65 21.71 -1.72
N GLU A 145 -9.32 21.23 -2.77
CA GLU A 145 -10.15 22.02 -3.69
C GLU A 145 -11.59 22.19 -3.23
N CYS A 146 -11.96 21.66 -2.07
CA CYS A 146 -13.27 21.73 -1.44
C CYS A 146 -13.21 22.68 -0.22
N PRO A 147 -13.54 23.98 -0.36
CA PRO A 147 -13.40 24.96 0.71
C PRO A 147 -14.18 24.59 1.98
N GLU A 148 -15.37 24.00 1.83
CA GLU A 148 -16.24 23.52 2.91
C GLU A 148 -15.62 22.38 3.73
N LEU A 149 -14.83 21.51 3.09
CA LEU A 149 -14.07 20.47 3.79
C LEU A 149 -12.83 21.08 4.44
N MET A 150 -12.10 21.93 3.70
CA MET A 150 -10.87 22.58 4.17
C MET A 150 -11.08 23.47 5.40
N ALA A 151 -12.24 24.13 5.50
CA ALA A 151 -12.63 24.96 6.62
C ALA A 151 -12.68 24.20 7.97
N GLN A 152 -12.82 22.86 7.93
CA GLN A 152 -12.88 22.02 9.12
C GLN A 152 -11.50 21.73 9.73
N PHE A 153 -10.42 22.00 8.98
CA PHE A 153 -9.05 21.71 9.40
C PHE A 153 -8.33 22.95 9.93
N ASN A 154 -7.42 22.76 10.88
CA ASN A 154 -6.48 23.80 11.28
C ASN A 154 -5.50 24.15 10.13
N ARG A 155 -4.83 25.31 10.24
CA ARG A 155 -3.95 25.83 9.18
C ARG A 155 -2.80 24.86 8.80
N SER A 156 -2.21 24.17 9.78
CA SER A 156 -1.14 23.21 9.53
C SER A 156 -1.63 22.03 8.68
N ASN A 157 -2.77 21.45 9.04
CA ASN A 157 -3.38 20.38 8.26
C ASN A 157 -3.83 20.85 6.89
N GLN A 158 -4.34 22.09 6.75
CA GLN A 158 -4.64 22.64 5.42
C GLN A 158 -3.41 22.71 4.52
N THR A 159 -2.24 23.11 5.04
CA THR A 159 -0.99 23.10 4.25
C THR A 159 -0.58 21.69 3.83
N ILE A 160 -0.74 20.70 4.73
CA ILE A 160 -0.43 19.30 4.45
C ILE A 160 -1.35 18.74 3.35
N ILE A 161 -2.65 19.00 3.44
CA ILE A 161 -3.64 18.54 2.46
C ILE A 161 -3.38 19.17 1.08
N LYS A 162 -3.05 20.47 1.03
CA LYS A 162 -2.67 21.17 -0.22
C LYS A 162 -1.40 20.62 -0.86
N ALA A 163 -0.57 19.90 -0.12
CA ALA A 163 0.60 19.19 -0.62
C ALA A 163 0.29 17.72 -0.93
N GLY A 164 -0.99 17.33 -1.05
CA GLY A 164 -1.42 15.96 -1.36
C GLY A 164 -1.25 14.95 -0.22
N ASN A 165 -0.97 15.42 1.00
CA ASN A 165 -0.68 14.55 2.12
C ASN A 165 -1.88 14.38 3.05
N ALA A 166 -1.98 13.21 3.68
CA ALA A 166 -2.98 12.96 4.70
C ALA A 166 -2.78 13.88 5.92
N PRO A 167 -3.83 14.56 6.42
CA PRO A 167 -3.73 15.39 7.61
C PRO A 167 -3.47 14.55 8.86
N PHE A 168 -2.92 15.17 9.90
CA PHE A 168 -2.74 14.53 11.20
C PHE A 168 -4.09 14.35 11.91
N THR A 169 -4.26 13.22 12.59
CA THR A 169 -5.35 12.98 13.54
C THR A 169 -5.04 13.63 14.89
N ILE A 170 -6.05 13.75 15.76
CA ILE A 170 -5.85 14.14 17.16
C ILE A 170 -5.00 13.11 17.90
N PRO A 171 -4.18 13.52 18.90
CA PRO A 171 -3.26 12.62 19.61
C PRO A 171 -3.92 11.34 20.16
N GLU A 172 -5.16 11.44 20.64
CA GLU A 172 -5.93 10.34 21.23
C GLU A 172 -6.31 9.24 20.24
N GLU A 173 -6.22 9.55 18.94
CA GLU A 173 -6.56 8.69 17.81
C GLU A 173 -5.32 8.21 17.03
N GLN A 174 -4.12 8.57 17.50
CA GLN A 174 -2.84 8.11 16.95
C GLN A 174 -2.40 6.79 17.60
N VAL A 175 -1.66 5.96 16.87
CA VAL A 175 -1.07 4.72 17.39
C VAL A 175 0.38 4.59 16.96
N GLY A 176 1.31 4.83 17.89
CA GLY A 176 2.75 4.77 17.65
C GLY A 176 3.20 5.75 16.55
N LYS A 177 3.75 5.22 15.46
CA LYS A 177 4.18 6.02 14.30
C LYS A 177 3.02 6.40 13.36
N ARG A 178 1.86 5.73 13.48
CA ARG A 178 0.66 6.02 12.67
C ARG A 178 -0.09 7.19 13.29
N LYS A 179 0.06 8.37 12.67
CA LYS A 179 -0.45 9.65 13.21
C LYS A 179 -1.39 10.42 12.27
N ARG A 180 -1.59 9.91 11.06
CA ARG A 180 -2.36 10.57 10.00
C ARG A 180 -3.60 9.76 9.68
N PHE A 181 -4.59 10.41 9.10
CA PHE A 181 -5.77 9.70 8.59
C PHE A 181 -5.35 8.69 7.51
N GLU A 182 -6.04 7.56 7.47
CA GLU A 182 -5.73 6.44 6.59
C GLU A 182 -6.95 6.10 5.74
N ILE A 183 -6.73 5.69 4.49
CA ILE A 183 -7.81 5.24 3.60
C ILE A 183 -7.90 3.72 3.71
N HIS A 184 -9.05 3.24 4.18
CA HIS A 184 -9.39 1.84 4.43
C HIS A 184 -10.34 1.32 3.33
N HIS A 185 -10.18 0.05 2.93
CA HIS A 185 -11.10 -0.65 2.05
C HIS A 185 -12.13 -1.44 2.87
N VAL A 186 -13.41 -1.08 2.78
CA VAL A 186 -14.50 -1.74 3.55
C VAL A 186 -14.57 -3.24 3.25
N LYS A 187 -14.56 -3.58 1.96
CA LYS A 187 -14.30 -4.94 1.50
C LYS A 187 -12.81 -5.04 1.21
N ASN A 188 -12.09 -5.84 1.99
CA ASN A 188 -10.67 -6.05 1.80
C ASN A 188 -10.37 -6.54 0.37
N ILE A 189 -9.28 -6.04 -0.20
CA ILE A 189 -8.87 -6.38 -1.57
C ILE A 189 -8.63 -7.89 -1.71
N GLN A 190 -8.06 -8.54 -0.67
CA GLN A 190 -7.84 -9.99 -0.65
C GLN A 190 -9.12 -10.82 -0.76
N HIS A 191 -10.28 -10.23 -0.44
CA HIS A 191 -11.60 -10.87 -0.56
C HIS A 191 -12.37 -10.36 -1.80
N GLY A 192 -11.68 -9.79 -2.78
CA GLY A 192 -12.27 -9.25 -4.01
C GLY A 192 -12.93 -7.89 -3.81
N GLY A 193 -12.38 -7.06 -2.91
CA GLY A 193 -12.69 -5.65 -2.82
C GLY A 193 -12.05 -4.86 -3.97
N GLU A 194 -12.77 -3.91 -4.53
CA GLU A 194 -12.27 -3.05 -5.60
C GLU A 194 -11.32 -1.99 -5.03
N VAL A 195 -10.14 -1.84 -5.65
CA VAL A 195 -9.06 -0.98 -5.16
C VAL A 195 -9.41 0.50 -5.24
N TYR A 196 -10.01 0.93 -6.36
CA TYR A 196 -10.32 2.35 -6.66
C TYR A 196 -11.82 2.65 -6.73
N ASN A 197 -12.68 1.73 -6.26
CA ASN A 197 -14.09 2.06 -6.09
C ASN A 197 -14.24 2.89 -4.81
N ILE A 198 -14.56 4.18 -4.97
CA ILE A 198 -14.68 5.15 -3.90
C ILE A 198 -15.74 4.73 -2.86
N ASP A 199 -16.79 4.02 -3.29
CA ASP A 199 -17.83 3.53 -2.37
C ASP A 199 -17.32 2.40 -1.46
N ASN A 200 -16.23 1.73 -1.87
CA ASN A 200 -15.50 0.74 -1.08
C ASN A 200 -14.45 1.39 -0.15
N LEU A 201 -14.30 2.71 -0.14
CA LEU A 201 -13.29 3.42 0.64
C LEU A 201 -13.90 4.15 1.83
N ARG A 202 -13.16 4.19 2.94
CA ARG A 202 -13.46 4.97 4.14
C ARG A 202 -12.19 5.63 4.68
N VAL A 203 -12.33 6.85 5.19
CA VAL A 203 -11.26 7.54 5.90
C VAL A 203 -11.35 7.17 7.38
N ASN A 204 -10.24 6.70 7.95
CA ASN A 204 -10.16 6.23 9.32
C ASN A 204 -9.02 6.90 10.09
N THR A 205 -9.19 6.98 11.41
CA THR A 205 -8.06 7.22 12.31
C THR A 205 -7.22 5.94 12.44
N PRO A 206 -5.91 6.05 12.73
CA PRO A 206 -5.06 4.88 12.99
C PRO A 206 -5.65 3.94 14.05
N LYS A 207 -6.20 4.50 15.12
CA LYS A 207 -6.79 3.74 16.22
C LYS A 207 -8.05 2.99 15.78
N ASN A 208 -8.99 3.63 15.07
CA ASN A 208 -10.18 2.95 14.57
C ASN A 208 -9.83 1.90 13.51
N HIS A 209 -8.89 2.21 12.62
CA HIS A 209 -8.46 1.28 11.57
C HIS A 209 -7.84 0.01 12.14
N ILE A 210 -7.09 0.10 13.24
CA ILE A 210 -6.61 -1.08 13.97
C ILE A 210 -7.78 -1.85 14.58
N GLY A 211 -8.79 -1.18 15.14
CA GLY A 211 -9.96 -1.86 15.70
C GLY A 211 -10.82 -2.63 14.69
N LEU A 212 -10.69 -2.32 13.39
CA LEU A 212 -11.38 -3.01 12.30
C LEU A 212 -10.67 -4.29 11.83
N HIS A 213 -9.45 -4.56 12.31
CA HIS A 213 -8.59 -5.69 11.89
C HIS A 213 -8.07 -6.48 13.09
#